data_AF-A0A971YAU1-F1
#
_entry.id   AF-A0A971YAU1-F1
#
_cell.length_a   1.000
_cell.length_b   1.000
_cell.length_c   1.000
_cell.angle_alpha   90.00
_cell.angle_beta   90.00
_cell.angle_gamma   90.00
#
_symmetry.space_group_name_H-M   'P 1'
#
loop_
_entity.id
_entity.type
_entity.pdbx_description
1 polymer ?
#
loop_
_entity_poly.entity_id
_entity_poly.type
_entity_poly.pdbx_seq_one_letter_code
_entity_poly.pdbx_strand_id
1 'polypeptide(L)'
;MRVRTALTTWFRSRHQVALPVRLARRQIFILPTRAGLVFALLVLTMLVASINYTNNLAFLLTFLLASLAVISAVHCYANLRGLEIIHVRQWPVSCGAEARVRFVLQGAGQARRTVQVRLGQTAATLHLEASGSQELSLYIPTFRRGPMPLGQVVVSTRYPLGLFRAWAPLVFSVQ
;
A
#
# COMPACT_ATOMS: atom_id res chain seq x y z
N MET A 1 -13.63 -11.25 -14.48
CA MET A 1 -13.05 -10.64 -13.26
C MET A 1 -11.71 -11.31 -12.84
N ARG A 2 -10.66 -11.32 -13.69
CA ARG A 2 -9.43 -12.15 -13.46
C ARG A 2 -8.08 -11.42 -13.59
N VAL A 3 -8.04 -10.09 -13.49
CA VAL A 3 -6.79 -9.29 -13.69
C VAL A 3 -6.12 -8.87 -12.37
N ARG A 4 -6.70 -9.22 -11.21
CA ARG A 4 -6.25 -8.68 -9.90
C ARG A 4 -4.95 -9.29 -9.36
N THR A 5 -4.49 -10.42 -9.88
CA THR A 5 -3.44 -11.24 -9.25
C THR A 5 -2.08 -11.24 -9.98
N ALA A 6 -2.02 -10.82 -11.24
CA ALA A 6 -0.82 -10.98 -12.07
C ALA A 6 0.28 -9.93 -11.81
N LEU A 7 -0.08 -8.74 -11.30
CA LEU A 7 0.90 -7.66 -11.11
C LEU A 7 1.64 -7.71 -9.77
N THR A 8 1.17 -8.51 -8.79
CA THR A 8 1.86 -8.64 -7.50
C THR A 8 2.96 -9.69 -7.50
N THR A 9 2.97 -10.61 -8.48
CA THR A 9 3.96 -11.70 -8.58
C THR A 9 5.19 -11.32 -9.39
N TRP A 10 5.13 -10.28 -10.24
CA TRP A 10 6.22 -9.93 -11.14
C TRP A 10 7.42 -9.30 -10.45
N PHE A 11 7.21 -8.57 -9.35
CA PHE A 11 8.30 -7.93 -8.61
C PHE A 11 8.56 -8.64 -7.28
N ARG A 12 9.08 -9.87 -7.38
CA ARG A 12 9.78 -10.54 -6.27
C ARG A 12 11.09 -9.78 -6.02
N SER A 13 11.05 -8.74 -5.20
CA SER A 13 12.28 -8.27 -4.55
C SER A 13 12.81 -9.41 -3.70
N ARG A 14 13.89 -10.06 -4.16
CA ARG A 14 14.59 -11.14 -3.46
C ARG A 14 15.40 -10.65 -2.25
N HIS A 15 15.27 -9.37 -1.90
CA HIS A 15 15.99 -8.79 -0.77
C HIS A 15 15.29 -9.22 0.51
N GLN A 16 15.88 -10.21 1.18
CA GLN A 16 15.57 -10.54 2.56
C GLN A 16 15.89 -9.32 3.41
N VAL A 17 14.91 -8.80 4.15
CA VAL A 17 15.12 -7.62 4.96
C VAL A 17 15.14 -8.02 6.43
N ALA A 18 16.25 -7.71 7.11
CA ALA A 18 16.40 -7.90 8.55
C ALA A 18 15.61 -6.82 9.31
N LEU A 19 14.95 -7.22 10.40
CA LEU A 19 14.22 -6.30 11.28
C LEU A 19 15.21 -5.49 12.15
N PRO A 20 14.93 -4.22 12.45
CA PRO A 20 13.79 -3.41 12.01
C PRO A 20 13.93 -2.93 10.55
N VAL A 21 12.82 -2.96 9.80
CA VAL A 21 12.81 -2.57 8.38
C VAL A 21 12.19 -1.21 8.21
N ARG A 22 12.96 -0.24 7.71
CA ARG A 22 12.47 1.06 7.27
C ARG A 22 12.15 1.04 5.78
N LEU A 23 10.92 1.40 5.41
CA LEU A 23 10.52 1.56 4.02
C LEU A 23 11.27 2.75 3.38
N ALA A 24 12.38 2.43 2.72
CA ALA A 24 13.20 3.37 1.97
C ALA A 24 12.57 3.70 0.60
N ARG A 25 12.93 4.87 0.05
CA ARG A 25 12.41 5.39 -1.24
C ARG A 25 12.46 4.36 -2.39
N ARG A 26 13.50 3.54 -2.43
CA ARG A 26 13.74 2.56 -3.51
C ARG A 26 12.79 1.36 -3.49
N GLN A 27 12.01 1.18 -2.43
CA GLN A 27 11.10 0.04 -2.25
C GLN A 27 9.63 0.40 -2.48
N ILE A 28 9.31 1.67 -2.70
CA ILE A 28 7.94 2.17 -2.82
C ILE A 28 7.61 2.38 -4.31
N PHE A 29 6.63 1.62 -4.80
CA PHE A 29 6.11 1.75 -6.15
C PHE A 29 4.74 2.42 -6.11
N ILE A 30 4.45 3.32 -7.06
CA ILE A 30 3.17 4.02 -7.16
C ILE A 30 2.60 3.74 -8.55
N LEU A 31 1.35 3.27 -8.61
CA LEU A 31 0.63 3.13 -9.87
C LEU A 31 -0.77 3.71 -9.77
N PRO A 32 -1.31 4.29 -10.87
CA PRO A 32 -2.70 4.73 -10.92
C PRO A 32 -3.64 3.55 -10.75
N THR A 33 -4.72 3.74 -9.99
CA THR A 33 -5.80 2.77 -9.88
C THR A 33 -6.73 2.87 -11.07
N ARG A 34 -7.70 1.96 -11.19
CA ARG A 34 -8.76 2.08 -12.20
C ARG A 34 -9.52 3.39 -12.08
N ALA A 35 -9.83 3.82 -10.85
CA ALA A 35 -10.45 5.11 -10.61
C ALA A 35 -9.53 6.26 -11.03
N GLY A 36 -8.23 6.17 -10.76
CA GLY A 36 -7.23 7.12 -11.24
C GLY A 36 -7.16 7.23 -12.76
N LEU A 37 -7.26 6.11 -13.48
CA LEU A 37 -7.28 6.08 -14.95
C LEU A 37 -8.55 6.73 -15.52
N VAL A 38 -9.72 6.41 -14.96
CA VAL A 38 -10.99 7.04 -15.36
C VAL A 38 -10.96 8.54 -15.07
N PHE A 39 -10.44 8.94 -13.91
CA PHE A 39 -10.25 10.34 -13.56
C PHE A 39 -9.31 11.06 -14.52
N ALA A 40 -8.17 10.47 -14.86
CA ALA A 40 -7.24 11.04 -15.83
C ALA A 40 -7.86 11.20 -17.22
N LEU A 41 -8.65 10.21 -17.66
CA LEU A 41 -9.41 10.29 -18.91
C LEU A 41 -10.41 11.46 -18.87
N LEU A 42 -11.16 11.61 -17.78
CA LEU A 42 -12.12 12.70 -17.59
C LEU A 42 -11.43 14.08 -17.61
N VAL A 43 -10.31 14.23 -16.90
CA VAL A 43 -9.53 15.48 -16.92
C VAL A 43 -9.01 15.77 -18.33
N LEU A 44 -8.58 14.75 -19.07
CA LEU A 44 -8.13 14.92 -20.46
C LEU A 44 -9.27 15.32 -21.40
N THR A 45 -10.45 14.70 -21.29
CA THR A 45 -11.60 15.09 -22.09
C THR A 45 -12.07 16.50 -21.75
N MET A 46 -12.08 16.88 -20.47
CA MET A 46 -12.35 18.25 -20.05
C MET A 46 -11.32 19.24 -20.63
N LEU A 47 -10.05 18.87 -20.70
CA LEU A 47 -9.02 19.72 -21.31
C LEU A 47 -9.31 19.97 -22.79
N VAL A 48 -9.60 18.90 -23.54
CA VAL A 48 -9.95 18.99 -24.97
C VAL A 48 -11.21 19.83 -25.17
N ALA A 49 -12.24 19.62 -24.34
CA ALA A 49 -13.46 20.43 -24.37
C ALA A 49 -13.18 21.91 -24.07
N SER A 50 -12.34 22.21 -23.06
CA SER A 50 -11.98 23.58 -22.69
C SER A 50 -11.26 24.30 -23.84
N ILE A 51 -10.36 23.59 -24.53
CA ILE A 51 -9.66 24.09 -25.72
C ILE A 51 -10.64 24.33 -26.87
N ASN A 52 -11.53 23.38 -27.14
CA ASN A 52 -12.45 23.47 -28.26
C ASN A 52 -13.47 24.61 -28.08
N TYR A 53 -13.98 24.79 -26.86
CA TYR A 53 -15.01 25.80 -26.56
C TYR A 53 -14.45 27.12 -26.04
N THR A 54 -13.12 27.29 -25.95
CA THR A 54 -12.45 28.47 -25.37
C THR A 54 -13.07 28.87 -24.01
N ASN A 55 -13.40 27.86 -23.19
CA ASN A 55 -14.13 28.07 -21.94
C ASN A 55 -13.14 28.21 -20.76
N ASN A 56 -12.92 29.45 -20.32
CA ASN A 56 -12.01 29.76 -19.21
C ASN A 56 -12.37 29.06 -17.89
N LEU A 57 -13.66 28.87 -17.60
CA LEU A 57 -14.10 28.17 -16.38
C LEU A 57 -13.75 26.67 -16.46
N ALA A 58 -13.92 26.06 -17.63
CA ALA A 58 -13.55 24.67 -17.84
C ALA A 58 -12.03 24.46 -17.72
N PHE A 59 -11.20 25.41 -18.19
CA PHE A 59 -9.76 25.39 -17.95
C PHE A 59 -9.42 25.44 -16.45
N LEU A 60 -10.03 26.36 -15.71
CA LEU A 60 -9.83 26.49 -14.26
C LEU A 60 -10.12 25.17 -13.54
N LEU A 61 -11.27 24.55 -13.81
CA LEU A 61 -11.67 23.29 -13.18
C LEU A 61 -10.72 22.14 -13.57
N THR A 62 -10.33 22.06 -14.83
CA THR A 62 -9.41 21.02 -15.34
C THR A 62 -8.06 21.09 -14.63
N PHE A 63 -7.46 22.29 -14.53
CA PHE A 63 -6.18 22.47 -13.83
C PHE A 63 -6.29 22.27 -12.32
N LEU A 64 -7.42 22.65 -11.70
CA LEU A 64 -7.69 22.38 -10.29
C LEU A 64 -7.75 20.87 -10.03
N LEU A 65 -8.48 20.12 -10.84
CA LEU A 65 -8.57 18.65 -10.71
C LEU A 65 -7.22 17.97 -10.99
N ALA A 66 -6.48 18.43 -11.99
CA ALA A 66 -5.14 17.93 -12.28
C ALA A 66 -4.17 18.17 -11.11
N SER A 67 -4.17 19.37 -10.53
CA SER A 67 -3.31 19.68 -9.38
C SER A 67 -3.67 18.85 -8.16
N LEU A 68 -4.97 18.62 -7.90
CA LEU A 68 -5.43 17.73 -6.83
C LEU A 68 -4.95 16.29 -7.04
N ALA A 69 -4.94 15.79 -8.28
CA ALA A 69 -4.39 14.46 -8.57
C ALA A 69 -2.89 14.38 -8.27
N VAL A 70 -2.10 15.38 -8.65
CA VAL A 70 -0.66 15.44 -8.34
C VAL A 70 -0.44 15.46 -6.81
N ILE A 71 -1.17 16.29 -6.08
CA ILE A 71 -1.11 16.35 -4.61
C ILE A 71 -1.47 14.99 -4.00
N SER A 72 -2.48 14.31 -4.54
CA SER A 72 -2.89 12.97 -4.12
C SER A 72 -1.77 11.95 -4.29
N ALA A 73 -1.05 11.99 -5.41
CA ALA A 73 0.10 11.10 -5.66
C ALA A 73 1.22 11.34 -4.64
N VAL A 74 1.53 12.61 -4.34
CA VAL A 74 2.54 12.98 -3.34
C VAL A 74 2.15 12.48 -1.94
N HIS A 75 0.89 12.68 -1.53
CA HIS A 75 0.39 12.18 -0.24
C HIS A 75 0.40 10.66 -0.18
N CYS A 76 0.05 9.98 -1.27
CA CYS A 76 0.10 8.52 -1.36
C CYS A 76 1.51 7.99 -1.12
N TYR A 77 2.52 8.62 -1.73
CA TYR A 77 3.92 8.31 -1.51
C TYR A 77 4.38 8.62 -0.08
N ALA A 78 4.09 9.83 0.41
CA ALA A 78 4.47 10.29 1.73
C ALA A 78 3.91 9.38 2.84
N ASN A 79 2.69 8.86 2.65
CA ASN A 79 2.02 7.99 3.61
C ASN A 79 2.76 6.66 3.84
N LEU A 80 3.44 6.10 2.83
CA LEU A 80 4.30 4.91 3.00
C LEU A 80 5.75 5.23 3.33
N ARG A 81 6.25 6.40 2.92
CA ARG A 81 7.66 6.76 3.10
C ARG A 81 8.05 6.75 4.57
N GLY A 82 9.11 6.02 4.92
CA GLY A 82 9.65 6.00 6.28
C GLY A 82 8.79 5.24 7.29
N LEU A 83 7.80 4.45 6.83
CA LEU A 83 7.10 3.50 7.69
C LEU A 83 8.10 2.44 8.13
N GLU A 84 8.14 2.15 9.42
CA GLU A 84 9.02 1.15 9.99
C GLU A 84 8.23 -0.05 10.49
N ILE A 85 8.73 -1.24 10.20
CA ILE A 85 8.24 -2.49 10.78
C ILE A 85 9.27 -2.92 11.81
N ILE A 86 8.94 -2.76 13.08
CA ILE A 86 9.87 -3.02 14.19
C ILE A 86 9.95 -4.52 14.44
N HIS A 87 8.79 -5.16 14.59
CA HIS A 87 8.67 -6.56 14.98
C HIS A 87 7.59 -7.28 14.19
N VAL A 88 7.89 -8.52 13.83
CA VAL A 88 6.94 -9.48 13.31
C VAL A 88 6.96 -10.68 14.25
N ARG A 89 5.84 -10.95 14.91
CA ARG A 89 5.71 -12.09 15.83
C ARG A 89 4.72 -13.09 15.29
N GLN A 90 5.14 -14.34 15.17
CA GLN A 90 4.30 -15.48 14.82
C GLN A 90 4.03 -16.27 16.10
N TRP A 91 2.76 -16.63 16.35
CA TRP A 91 2.43 -17.58 17.41
C TRP A 91 2.43 -19.00 16.85
N PRO A 92 3.00 -19.99 17.57
CA PRO A 92 2.92 -21.38 17.19
C PRO A 92 1.46 -21.86 17.26
N VAL A 93 0.97 -22.49 16.19
CA VAL A 93 -0.38 -23.05 16.14
C VAL A 93 -0.37 -24.49 15.65
N SER A 94 -1.35 -25.26 16.09
CA SER A 94 -1.60 -26.62 15.60
C SER A 94 -2.09 -26.60 14.15
N CYS A 95 -1.72 -27.64 13.39
CA CYS A 95 -2.15 -27.80 12.00
C CYS A 95 -3.68 -27.77 11.89
N GLY A 96 -4.23 -26.93 11.01
CA GLY A 96 -5.67 -26.73 10.85
C GLY A 96 -6.24 -25.53 11.61
N ALA A 97 -5.46 -24.91 12.50
CA ALA A 97 -5.81 -23.63 13.14
C ALA A 97 -5.25 -22.42 12.38
N GLU A 98 -5.83 -21.25 12.62
CA GLU A 98 -5.33 -20.00 12.04
C GLU A 98 -4.09 -19.49 12.80
N ALA A 99 -2.97 -19.37 12.09
CA ALA A 99 -1.76 -18.74 12.61
C ALA A 99 -1.97 -17.23 12.74
N ARG A 100 -1.82 -16.72 13.96
CA ARG A 100 -1.78 -15.28 14.22
C ARG A 100 -0.38 -14.76 13.96
N VAL A 101 -0.27 -13.81 13.04
CA VAL A 101 0.94 -13.03 12.79
C VAL A 101 0.68 -11.58 13.20
N ARG A 102 1.44 -11.09 14.17
CA ARG A 102 1.38 -9.68 14.60
C ARG A 102 2.51 -8.89 13.95
N PHE A 103 2.15 -7.78 13.32
CA PHE A 103 3.05 -6.77 12.81
C PHE A 103 3.01 -5.55 13.72
N VAL A 104 4.16 -5.09 14.18
CA VAL A 104 4.30 -3.84 14.93
C VAL A 104 4.85 -2.79 13.97
N LEU A 105 4.03 -1.82 13.62
CA LEU A 105 4.39 -0.74 12.70
C LEU A 105 4.55 0.57 13.46
N GLN A 106 5.55 1.36 13.06
CA GLN A 106 5.86 2.65 13.65
C GLN A 106 5.92 3.76 12.61
N GLY A 107 5.31 4.89 12.97
CA GLY A 107 5.11 6.04 12.08
C GLY A 107 6.26 7.04 12.00
N ALA A 108 7.40 6.83 12.67
CA ALA A 108 8.53 7.77 12.76
C ALA A 108 8.10 9.25 13.00
N GLY A 109 7.11 9.48 13.87
CA GLY A 109 6.61 10.82 14.20
C GLY A 109 5.54 11.40 13.24
N GLN A 110 5.11 10.66 12.21
CA GLN A 110 4.10 11.09 11.25
C GLN A 110 2.85 10.21 11.32
N ALA A 111 1.69 10.85 11.37
CA ALA A 111 0.41 10.14 11.27
C ALA A 111 0.25 9.55 9.86
N ARG A 112 -0.15 8.29 9.77
CA ARG A 112 -0.31 7.57 8.51
C ARG A 112 -1.71 7.03 8.43
N ARG A 113 -2.46 7.47 7.42
CA ARG A 113 -3.86 7.09 7.24
C ARG A 113 -3.94 5.91 6.29
N THR A 114 -4.68 4.87 6.70
CA THR A 114 -5.01 3.72 5.85
C THR A 114 -3.76 3.05 5.25
N VAL A 115 -3.05 2.31 6.10
CA VAL A 115 -2.00 1.38 5.68
C VAL A 115 -2.59 -0.02 5.64
N GLN A 116 -2.46 -0.71 4.51
CA GLN A 116 -2.91 -2.07 4.32
C GLN A 116 -1.70 -3.00 4.28
N VAL A 117 -1.65 -3.98 5.18
CA VAL A 117 -0.65 -5.05 5.16
C VAL A 117 -1.31 -6.30 4.62
N ARG A 118 -0.72 -6.91 3.59
CA ARG A 118 -1.20 -8.13 2.96
C ARG A 118 -0.16 -9.23 3.10
N LEU A 119 -0.61 -10.40 3.54
CA LEU A 119 0.19 -11.60 3.65
C LEU A 119 -0.57 -12.77 3.01
N GLY A 120 -0.04 -13.27 1.89
CA GLY A 120 -0.75 -14.28 1.09
C GLY A 120 -2.11 -13.80 0.62
N GLN A 121 -3.18 -14.45 1.09
CA GLN A 121 -4.58 -14.10 0.79
C GLN A 121 -5.21 -13.18 1.83
N THR A 122 -4.63 -13.07 3.03
CA THR A 122 -5.17 -12.23 4.11
C THR A 122 -4.64 -10.81 3.98
N ALA A 123 -5.50 -9.82 4.22
CA ALA A 123 -5.10 -8.42 4.29
C ALA A 123 -5.82 -7.74 5.46
N ALA A 124 -5.11 -6.85 6.15
CA ALA A 124 -5.66 -6.05 7.22
C ALA A 124 -5.24 -4.60 7.04
N THR A 125 -6.09 -3.68 7.48
CA THR A 125 -5.93 -2.24 7.30
C THR A 125 -5.89 -1.58 8.66
N LEU A 126 -5.05 -0.57 8.80
CA LEU A 126 -4.85 0.17 10.05
C LEU A 126 -4.54 1.64 9.77
N HIS A 127 -4.61 2.43 10.84
CA HIS A 127 -4.38 3.87 10.82
C HIS A 127 -3.41 4.20 11.95
N LEU A 128 -2.16 4.55 11.61
CA LEU A 128 -1.17 4.92 12.61
C LEU A 128 -1.33 6.40 12.99
N GLU A 129 -1.33 6.66 14.28
CA GLU A 129 -1.18 8.00 14.83
C GLU A 129 0.30 8.43 14.85
N ALA A 130 0.56 9.74 14.94
CA ALA A 130 1.90 10.30 14.76
C ALA A 130 2.96 9.76 15.74
N SER A 131 2.57 9.52 16.99
CA SER A 131 3.46 9.03 18.04
C SER A 131 3.18 7.58 18.44
N GLY A 132 2.34 6.88 17.67
CA GLY A 132 1.91 5.52 18.00
C GLY A 132 2.73 4.44 17.31
N SER A 133 3.10 3.42 18.09
CA SER A 133 3.32 2.09 17.53
C SER A 133 1.96 1.39 17.47
N GLN A 134 1.60 0.83 16.32
CA GLN A 134 0.32 0.14 16.17
C GLN A 134 0.55 -1.32 15.81
N GLU A 135 -0.16 -2.19 16.53
CA GLU A 135 -0.14 -3.62 16.31
C GLU A 135 -1.24 -4.03 15.34
N LEU A 136 -0.87 -4.79 14.31
CA LEU A 136 -1.79 -5.40 13.38
C LEU A 136 -1.70 -6.91 13.49
N SER A 137 -2.84 -7.57 13.71
CA SER A 137 -2.90 -9.03 13.69
C SER A 137 -3.51 -9.52 12.38
N LEU A 138 -2.81 -10.42 11.70
CA LEU A 138 -3.28 -11.15 10.53
C LEU A 138 -3.46 -12.62 10.91
N TYR A 139 -4.56 -13.21 10.47
CA TYR A 139 -4.90 -14.61 10.68
C TYR A 139 -4.71 -15.36 9.37
N ILE A 140 -3.91 -16.43 9.38
CA ILE A 140 -3.55 -17.17 8.18
C ILE A 140 -3.90 -18.64 8.40
N PRO A 141 -4.70 -19.26 7.53
CA PRO A 141 -5.03 -20.67 7.66
C PRO A 141 -3.76 -21.53 7.46
N THR A 142 -3.52 -22.49 8.36
CA THR A 142 -2.38 -23.41 8.27
C THR A 142 -2.84 -24.80 7.80
N PHE A 143 -2.22 -25.33 6.75
CA PHE A 143 -2.61 -26.61 6.13
C PHE A 143 -1.53 -27.69 6.19
N ARG A 144 -0.31 -27.36 6.65
CA ARG A 144 0.80 -28.32 6.79
C ARG A 144 1.56 -28.10 8.09
N ARG A 145 1.98 -29.20 8.72
CA ARG A 145 2.87 -29.21 9.88
C ARG A 145 4.30 -28.95 9.43
N GLY A 146 5.01 -28.06 10.13
CA GLY A 146 6.40 -27.68 9.83
C GLY A 146 6.62 -26.17 10.00
N PRO A 147 7.87 -25.68 9.88
CA PRO A 147 8.14 -24.24 9.90
C PRO A 147 7.37 -23.55 8.76
N MET A 148 6.54 -22.56 9.12
CA MET A 148 5.78 -21.78 8.16
C MET A 148 6.58 -20.53 7.79
N PRO A 149 7.09 -20.42 6.55
CA PRO A 149 7.70 -19.17 6.12
C PRO A 149 6.61 -18.10 6.03
N LEU A 150 6.81 -16.97 6.70
CA LEU A 150 5.96 -15.77 6.56
C LEU A 150 5.80 -15.40 5.07
N GLY A 151 6.85 -15.57 4.28
CA GLY A 151 6.81 -15.30 2.85
C GLY A 151 6.83 -13.81 2.56
N GLN A 152 6.12 -13.38 1.51
CA GLN A 152 6.12 -11.99 1.05
C GLN A 152 4.97 -11.21 1.71
N VAL A 153 5.33 -10.22 2.51
CA VAL A 153 4.42 -9.23 3.09
C VAL A 153 4.41 -8.01 2.19
N VAL A 154 3.23 -7.58 1.75
CA VAL A 154 3.08 -6.37 0.93
C VAL A 154 2.37 -5.30 1.74
N VAL A 155 3.08 -4.21 2.02
CA VAL A 155 2.47 -3.02 2.61
C VAL A 155 1.99 -2.13 1.47
N SER A 156 0.75 -1.64 1.52
CA SER A 156 0.21 -0.76 0.50
C SER A 156 -0.72 0.29 1.08
N THR A 157 -0.90 1.39 0.36
CA THR A 157 -1.87 2.43 0.69
C THR A 157 -2.55 2.96 -0.57
N ARG A 158 -3.74 3.50 -0.40
CA ARG A 158 -4.50 4.23 -1.42
C ARG A 158 -4.96 5.61 -0.93
N TYR A 159 -4.48 6.03 0.24
CA TYR A 159 -4.76 7.36 0.75
C TYR A 159 -4.11 8.42 -0.16
N PRO A 160 -4.73 9.59 -0.39
CA PRO A 160 -6.02 10.04 0.15
C PRO A 160 -7.24 9.70 -0.71
N LEU A 161 -7.17 9.94 -2.02
CA LEU A 161 -8.35 9.92 -2.90
C LEU A 161 -8.58 8.56 -3.58
N GLY A 162 -7.70 7.57 -3.36
CA GLY A 162 -7.79 6.28 -4.04
C GLY A 162 -7.40 6.31 -5.53
N LEU A 163 -6.96 7.45 -6.06
CA LEU A 163 -6.51 7.60 -7.45
C LEU A 163 -5.20 6.85 -7.71
N PHE A 164 -4.33 6.81 -6.70
CA PHE A 164 -3.05 6.11 -6.76
C PHE A 164 -3.01 5.00 -5.72
N ARG A 165 -2.25 3.95 -6.03
CA ARG A 165 -1.91 2.90 -5.08
C ARG A 165 -0.40 2.85 -4.96
N ALA A 166 0.09 3.12 -3.77
CA ALA A 166 1.48 2.89 -3.44
C ALA A 166 1.64 1.52 -2.75
N TRP A 167 2.70 0.77 -3.05
CA TRP A 167 3.01 -0.48 -2.37
C TRP A 167 4.51 -0.72 -2.23
N ALA A 168 4.86 -1.45 -1.17
CA ALA A 168 6.21 -1.91 -0.87
C ALA A 168 6.17 -3.42 -0.56
N PRO A 169 6.76 -4.26 -1.44
CA PRO A 169 6.91 -5.68 -1.17
C PRO A 169 8.12 -5.93 -0.24
N LEU A 170 7.90 -6.65 0.85
CA LEU A 170 8.89 -7.03 1.83
C LEU A 170 8.91 -8.56 1.95
N VAL A 171 10.11 -9.15 2.03
CA VAL A 171 10.28 -10.58 2.28
C VAL A 171 11.04 -10.73 3.58
N PHE A 172 10.42 -11.40 4.56
CA PHE A 172 11.04 -11.66 5.85
C PHE A 172 11.65 -13.07 5.86
N SER A 173 12.92 -13.16 6.25
CA SER A 173 13.53 -14.44 6.63
C SER A 173 13.11 -14.78 8.06
N VAL A 174 12.59 -15.98 8.26
CA VAL A 174 12.23 -16.48 9.60
C VAL A 174 13.52 -16.64 10.42
N GLN A 175 13.57 -16.05 11.62
CA GLN A 175 14.42 -16.48 12.73
C GLN A 175 13.53 -17.09 13.81
#